data_AF-A0A953ZI86-F1
#
_entry.id   AF-A0A953ZI86-F1
#
_cell.length_a   1.000
_cell.length_b   1.000
_cell.length_c   1.000
_cell.angle_alpha   90.00
_cell.angle_beta   90.00
_cell.angle_gamma   90.00
#
_symmetry.space_group_name_H-M   'P 1'
#
loop_
_entity.id
_entity.type
_entity.pdbx_description
1 polymer ?
#
loop_
_entity_poly.entity_id
_entity_poly.type
_entity_poly.pdbx_seq_one_letter_code
_entity_poly.pdbx_strand_id
1 'polypeptide(L)'
;WVVSIWVPAPFKFVLWGAGVAGMFITPMFTLNLQEKLPRFSSSKMPERYGLFTIIVLGEAIVGSINGMAAHEHLHLGDAIVGALGIALAFSLWWIYFDFIARRVPRPRRWNVFLWGAVGHTPMVLGLVATGAALLNVVAHSNHDQLPREAQLLLGFSIALSLISIAFIETRLARHEHEPTHPWLSPAMKVLTGLAIAGVAIAPLGLPAIAFMLILLGLLGVNMFYGAWSWFRKPEAHDVGHYVG
;
A
#
# COMPACT_ATOMS: atom_id res chain seq x y z
N TRP A 1 10.68 22.45 -4.80
CA TRP A 1 10.17 22.48 -3.42
C TRP A 1 10.22 23.89 -2.82
N VAL A 2 11.39 24.50 -2.61
CA VAL A 2 11.54 25.83 -1.96
C VAL A 2 10.68 26.93 -2.61
N VAL A 3 10.67 27.02 -3.95
CA VAL A 3 9.86 28.01 -4.68
C VAL A 3 8.37 27.94 -4.35
N SER A 4 7.83 26.77 -4.01
CA SER A 4 6.39 26.60 -3.72
C SER A 4 5.93 27.29 -2.43
N ILE A 5 6.85 27.73 -1.56
CA ILE A 5 6.54 28.45 -0.33
C ILE A 5 5.86 29.79 -0.64
N TRP A 6 6.28 30.46 -1.72
CA TRP A 6 5.78 31.78 -2.10
C TRP A 6 4.63 31.75 -3.12
N VAL A 7 4.14 30.56 -3.46
CA VAL A 7 3.10 30.40 -4.49
C VAL A 7 1.77 29.98 -3.83
N PRO A 8 0.69 30.76 -4.03
CA PRO A 8 -0.62 30.42 -3.47
C PRO A 8 -1.26 29.20 -4.17
N ALA A 9 -2.27 28.61 -3.52
CA ALA A 9 -3.11 27.60 -4.15
C ALA A 9 -3.97 28.24 -5.28
N PRO A 10 -4.26 27.53 -6.38
CA PRO A 10 -3.93 26.13 -6.64
C PRO A 10 -2.55 25.90 -7.28
N PHE A 11 -1.85 26.97 -7.72
CA PHE A 11 -0.59 26.85 -8.47
C PHE A 11 0.53 26.14 -7.69
N LYS A 12 0.50 26.20 -6.36
CA LYS A 12 1.44 25.45 -5.52
C LYS A 12 1.39 23.93 -5.78
N PHE A 13 0.21 23.39 -6.07
CA PHE A 13 0.03 21.96 -6.34
C PHE A 13 0.69 21.55 -7.66
N VAL A 14 0.67 22.44 -8.66
CA VAL A 14 1.39 22.23 -9.92
C VAL A 14 2.90 22.16 -9.68
N LEU A 15 3.45 23.06 -8.85
CA LEU A 15 4.87 23.04 -8.50
C LEU A 15 5.26 21.78 -7.69
N TRP A 16 4.39 21.30 -6.82
CA TRP A 16 4.61 20.04 -6.11
C TRP A 16 4.60 18.85 -7.08
N GLY A 17 3.61 18.80 -7.99
CA GLY A 17 3.54 17.78 -9.03
C GLY A 17 4.78 17.77 -9.93
N ALA A 18 5.25 18.95 -10.35
CA ALA A 18 6.49 19.10 -11.10
C ALA A 18 7.72 18.65 -10.30
N GLY A 19 7.77 18.93 -9.00
CA GLY A 19 8.81 18.46 -8.10
C GLY A 19 8.87 16.94 -8.01
N VAL A 20 7.72 16.29 -7.81
CA VAL A 20 7.59 14.83 -7.82
C VAL A 20 8.01 14.26 -9.17
N ALA A 21 7.49 14.80 -10.28
CA ALA A 21 7.87 14.37 -11.63
C ALA A 21 9.39 14.47 -11.85
N GLY A 22 10.01 15.57 -11.42
CA GLY A 22 11.46 15.75 -11.45
C GLY A 22 12.21 14.65 -10.69
N MET A 23 11.71 14.20 -9.53
CA MET A 23 12.31 13.09 -8.77
C MET A 23 12.23 11.75 -9.51
N PHE A 24 11.18 11.50 -10.29
CA PHE A 24 11.05 10.31 -11.13
C PHE A 24 11.87 10.38 -12.42
N ILE A 25 12.02 11.58 -12.98
CA ILE A 25 12.74 11.84 -14.23
C ILE A 25 14.26 11.83 -14.01
N THR A 26 14.73 12.37 -12.89
CA THR A 26 16.17 12.52 -12.60
C THR A 26 16.93 11.20 -12.75
N PRO A 27 16.48 10.06 -12.17
CA PRO A 27 17.13 8.77 -12.35
C PRO A 27 17.27 8.36 -13.82
N MET A 28 16.29 8.66 -14.69
CA MET A 28 16.36 8.28 -16.11
C MET A 28 17.60 8.87 -16.82
N PHE A 29 18.06 10.05 -16.39
CA PHE A 29 19.25 10.70 -16.92
C PHE A 29 20.53 10.38 -16.13
N THR A 30 20.41 10.05 -14.84
CA THR A 30 21.57 9.79 -13.97
C THR A 30 21.92 8.31 -13.79
N LEU A 31 21.10 7.36 -14.28
CA LEU A 31 21.33 5.92 -14.11
C LEU A 31 22.71 5.48 -14.63
N ASN A 32 23.16 6.05 -15.75
CA ASN A 32 24.48 5.78 -16.32
C ASN A 32 25.63 6.40 -15.51
N LEU A 33 25.35 7.47 -14.76
CA LEU A 33 26.33 8.10 -13.88
C LEU A 33 26.44 7.36 -12.54
N GLN A 34 25.32 6.82 -12.05
CA GLN A 34 25.27 5.98 -10.85
C GLN A 34 26.09 4.69 -11.00
N GLU A 35 26.42 4.25 -12.23
CA GLU A 35 27.29 3.07 -12.44
C GLU A 35 28.73 3.29 -11.96
N LYS A 36 29.17 4.55 -11.93
CA LYS A 36 30.52 4.94 -11.51
C LYS A 36 30.63 5.08 -9.99
N LEU A 37 29.50 5.02 -9.28
CA LEU A 37 29.46 5.08 -7.83
C LEU A 37 29.61 3.68 -7.22
N PRO A 38 30.10 3.56 -5.97
CA PRO A 38 30.17 2.29 -5.27
C PRO A 38 28.81 1.57 -5.30
N ARG A 39 28.82 0.27 -5.59
CA ARG A 39 27.60 -0.53 -5.68
C ARG A 39 26.95 -0.63 -4.30
N PHE A 40 25.87 0.12 -4.08
CA PHE A 40 25.01 -0.12 -2.92
C PHE A 40 24.35 -1.49 -3.05
N SER A 41 24.50 -2.33 -2.04
CA SER A 41 23.88 -3.67 -2.04
C SER A 41 22.35 -3.54 -2.01
N SER A 42 21.68 -4.02 -3.06
CA SER A 42 20.22 -4.09 -3.10
C SER A 42 19.65 -5.12 -2.12
N SER A 43 20.47 -6.00 -1.56
CA SER A 43 20.03 -7.05 -0.63
C SER A 43 19.40 -6.50 0.65
N LYS A 44 19.79 -5.29 1.07
CA LYS A 44 19.27 -4.61 2.26
C LYS A 44 18.10 -3.67 1.97
N MET A 45 17.76 -3.45 0.70
CA MET A 45 16.65 -2.56 0.35
C MET A 45 15.29 -3.10 0.80
N PRO A 46 14.95 -4.40 0.64
CA PRO A 46 13.66 -4.92 1.13
C PRO A 46 13.44 -4.69 2.61
N GLU A 47 14.48 -4.88 3.43
CA GLU A 47 14.46 -4.62 4.88
C GLU A 47 14.10 -3.15 5.16
N ARG A 48 14.76 -2.21 4.48
CA ARG A 48 14.51 -0.77 4.65
C ARG A 48 13.10 -0.35 4.20
N TYR A 49 12.63 -0.84 3.06
CA TYR A 49 11.27 -0.56 2.60
C TYR A 49 10.22 -1.19 3.51
N GLY A 50 10.48 -2.38 4.06
CA GLY A 50 9.61 -3.02 5.05
C GLY A 50 9.48 -2.20 6.33
N LEU A 51 10.60 -1.76 6.90
CA LEU A 51 10.60 -0.90 8.09
C LEU A 51 9.89 0.44 7.82
N PHE A 52 10.14 1.07 6.68
CA PHE A 52 9.45 2.29 6.30
C PHE A 52 7.94 2.08 6.12
N THR A 53 7.54 0.95 5.53
CA THR A 53 6.12 0.59 5.38
C THR A 53 5.44 0.40 6.73
N ILE A 54 6.10 -0.21 7.71
CA ILE A 54 5.59 -0.32 9.09
C ILE A 54 5.36 1.07 9.71
N ILE A 55 6.30 1.99 9.56
CA ILE A 55 6.17 3.35 10.09
C ILE A 55 4.95 4.05 9.48
N VAL A 56 4.78 3.97 8.16
CA VAL A 56 3.66 4.60 7.45
C VAL A 56 2.31 3.98 7.85
N LEU A 57 2.25 2.66 8.02
CA LEU A 57 1.05 1.98 8.50
C LEU A 57 0.72 2.33 9.97
N GLY A 58 1.75 2.53 10.79
CA GLY A 58 1.61 3.06 12.15
C GLY A 58 0.91 4.43 12.15
N GLU A 59 1.27 5.31 11.22
CA GLU A 59 0.59 6.62 11.08
C GLU A 59 -0.89 6.47 10.69
N ALA A 60 -1.25 5.48 9.87
CA ALA A 60 -2.66 5.22 9.55
C ALA A 60 -3.48 4.73 10.76
N ILE A 61 -2.86 3.94 11.64
CA ILE A 61 -3.45 3.53 12.92
C ILE A 61 -3.62 4.74 13.84
N VAL A 62 -2.59 5.60 13.95
CA VAL A 62 -2.66 6.85 14.72
C VAL A 62 -3.75 7.77 14.18
N GLY A 63 -3.90 7.88 12.86
CA GLY A 63 -4.99 8.63 12.23
C GLY A 63 -6.38 8.13 12.61
N SER A 64 -6.55 6.80 12.72
CA SER A 64 -7.81 6.19 13.18
C SER A 64 -8.09 6.51 14.65
N ILE A 65 -7.06 6.42 15.51
CA ILE A 65 -7.16 6.72 16.94
C ILE A 65 -7.46 8.20 17.17
N ASN A 66 -6.73 9.09 16.50
CA ASN A 66 -6.91 10.54 16.61
C ASN A 66 -8.28 10.97 16.08
N GLY A 67 -8.78 10.33 15.02
CA GLY A 67 -10.14 10.56 14.55
C GLY A 67 -11.19 10.24 15.61
N MET A 68 -11.04 9.14 16.35
CA MET A 68 -11.95 8.80 17.46
C MET A 68 -11.80 9.77 18.63
N ALA A 69 -10.56 10.12 18.98
CA ALA A 69 -10.25 11.01 20.10
C ALA A 69 -10.71 12.46 19.86
N ALA A 70 -11.03 12.83 18.62
CA ALA A 70 -11.55 14.15 18.29
C ALA A 70 -13.05 14.33 18.60
N HIS A 71 -13.78 13.24 18.86
CA HIS A 71 -15.19 13.31 19.28
C HIS A 71 -15.29 13.62 20.78
N GLU A 72 -16.21 14.50 21.17
CA GLU A 72 -16.43 14.88 22.58
C GLU A 72 -16.92 13.69 23.42
N HIS A 73 -17.72 12.81 22.81
CA HIS A 73 -18.19 11.56 23.38
C HIS A 73 -17.94 10.41 22.41
N LEU A 74 -17.30 9.36 22.91
CA LEU A 74 -16.96 8.18 22.11
C LEU A 74 -18.17 7.25 22.06
N HIS A 75 -18.89 7.27 20.93
CA HIS A 75 -20.01 6.35 20.70
C HIS A 75 -19.51 5.01 20.16
N LEU A 76 -20.35 3.97 20.29
CA LEU A 76 -20.02 2.63 19.79
C LEU A 76 -19.74 2.64 18.28
N GLY A 77 -20.45 3.49 17.51
CA GLY A 77 -20.22 3.66 16.08
C GLY A 77 -18.80 4.15 15.76
N ASP A 78 -18.31 5.15 16.48
CA ASP A 78 -16.96 5.71 16.33
C ASP A 78 -15.89 4.65 16.62
N ALA A 79 -16.10 3.88 17.70
CA ALA A 79 -15.21 2.78 18.08
C ALA A 79 -15.16 1.68 17.00
N ILE A 80 -16.31 1.33 16.40
CA ILE A 80 -16.37 0.36 15.30
C ILE A 80 -15.65 0.89 14.06
N VAL A 81 -15.89 2.14 13.67
CA VAL A 81 -15.24 2.76 12.49
C VAL A 81 -13.72 2.84 12.70
N GLY A 82 -13.26 3.24 13.89
CA GLY A 82 -11.84 3.26 14.23
C GLY A 82 -11.21 1.86 14.23
N ALA A 83 -11.89 0.86 14.80
CA ALA A 83 -11.44 -0.53 14.77
C ALA A 83 -11.36 -1.08 13.33
N LEU A 84 -12.33 -0.76 12.47
CA LEU A 84 -12.29 -1.09 11.05
C LEU A 84 -11.13 -0.38 10.34
N GLY A 85 -10.81 0.86 10.71
CA GLY A 85 -9.66 1.59 10.17
C GLY A 85 -8.34 0.90 10.48
N ILE A 86 -8.18 0.46 11.73
CA ILE A 86 -7.03 -0.34 12.17
C ILE A 86 -7.01 -1.68 11.42
N ALA A 87 -8.15 -2.34 11.25
CA ALA A 87 -8.24 -3.60 10.50
C ALA A 87 -7.82 -3.42 9.03
N LEU A 88 -8.23 -2.34 8.36
CA LEU A 88 -7.81 -2.03 6.99
C LEU A 88 -6.29 -1.79 6.90
N ALA A 89 -5.72 -1.03 7.84
CA ALA A 89 -4.28 -0.82 7.92
C ALA A 89 -3.54 -2.16 8.12
N PHE A 90 -4.05 -3.02 9.01
CA PHE A 90 -3.50 -4.35 9.25
C PHE A 90 -3.64 -5.29 8.04
N SER A 91 -4.73 -5.20 7.27
CA SER A 91 -4.89 -5.95 6.02
C SER A 91 -3.85 -5.53 4.97
N LEU A 92 -3.59 -4.24 4.82
CA LEU A 92 -2.55 -3.73 3.93
C LEU A 92 -1.15 -4.16 4.38
N TRP A 93 -0.89 -4.11 5.69
CA TRP A 93 0.31 -4.65 6.31
C TRP A 93 0.50 -6.12 5.94
N TRP A 94 -0.53 -6.95 6.19
CA TRP A 94 -0.50 -8.39 5.93
C TRP A 94 -0.15 -8.67 4.46
N ILE A 95 -0.87 -8.05 3.53
CA ILE A 95 -0.66 -8.22 2.10
C ILE A 95 0.76 -7.78 1.70
N TYR A 96 1.29 -6.68 2.25
CA TYR A 96 2.64 -6.28 1.92
C TYR A 96 3.70 -7.28 2.43
N PHE A 97 3.57 -7.76 3.67
CA PHE A 97 4.55 -8.65 4.29
C PHE A 97 4.52 -10.08 3.77
N ASP A 98 3.35 -10.57 3.33
CA ASP A 98 3.22 -11.88 2.70
C ASP A 98 3.87 -11.93 1.32
N PHE A 99 3.70 -10.86 0.52
CA PHE A 99 4.03 -10.89 -0.90
C PHE A 99 5.34 -10.14 -1.26
N ILE A 100 5.78 -9.16 -0.46
CA ILE A 100 6.88 -8.25 -0.83
C ILE A 100 8.06 -8.26 0.15
N ALA A 101 7.84 -8.05 1.45
CA ALA A 101 8.85 -7.53 2.39
C ALA A 101 10.19 -8.29 2.48
N ARG A 102 10.21 -9.60 2.19
CA ARG A 102 11.39 -10.46 2.31
C ARG A 102 12.03 -10.85 0.98
N ARG A 103 11.63 -10.20 -0.12
CA ARG A 103 12.01 -10.61 -1.48
C ARG A 103 12.80 -9.51 -2.17
N VAL A 104 13.86 -9.91 -2.86
CA VAL A 104 14.69 -8.99 -3.64
C VAL A 104 14.14 -8.83 -5.06
N PRO A 105 14.25 -7.64 -5.67
CA PRO A 105 13.95 -7.47 -7.08
C PRO A 105 14.90 -8.29 -7.97
N ARG A 106 14.46 -8.65 -9.18
CA ARG A 106 15.34 -9.27 -10.18
C ARG A 106 16.58 -8.39 -10.42
N PRO A 107 17.80 -8.96 -10.57
CA PRO A 107 19.08 -8.24 -10.53
C PRO A 107 19.41 -7.42 -11.80
N ARG A 108 18.42 -6.70 -12.34
CA ARG A 108 18.56 -5.79 -13.48
C ARG A 108 18.28 -4.37 -13.01
N ARG A 109 19.15 -3.42 -13.32
CA ARG A 109 19.05 -2.00 -12.88
C ARG A 109 17.66 -1.41 -13.10
N TRP A 110 17.11 -1.60 -14.30
CA TRP A 110 15.77 -1.15 -14.63
C TRP A 110 14.70 -1.79 -13.73
N ASN A 111 14.81 -3.08 -13.41
CA ASN A 111 13.89 -3.72 -12.47
C ASN A 111 14.04 -3.19 -11.05
N VAL A 112 15.24 -2.85 -10.59
CA VAL A 112 15.46 -2.23 -9.27
C VAL A 112 14.84 -0.83 -9.22
N PHE A 113 15.00 -0.03 -10.29
CA PHE A 113 14.37 1.28 -10.41
C PHE A 113 12.83 1.17 -10.43
N LEU A 114 12.29 0.25 -11.26
CA LEU A 114 10.86 0.01 -11.32
C LEU A 114 10.32 -0.50 -9.98
N TRP A 115 11.02 -1.43 -9.33
CA TRP A 115 10.62 -1.96 -8.03
C TRP A 115 10.63 -0.86 -6.96
N GLY A 116 11.71 -0.09 -6.85
CA GLY A 116 11.88 0.94 -5.82
C GLY A 116 11.08 2.21 -6.13
N ALA A 117 11.57 3.02 -7.07
CA ALA A 117 10.99 4.33 -7.36
C ALA A 117 9.57 4.22 -7.91
N VAL A 118 9.35 3.39 -8.95
CA VAL A 118 8.03 3.33 -9.61
C VAL A 118 7.01 2.52 -8.82
N GLY A 119 7.44 1.48 -8.09
CA GLY A 119 6.56 0.61 -7.33
C GLY A 119 6.28 1.12 -5.93
N HIS A 120 7.32 1.32 -5.10
CA HIS A 120 7.12 1.64 -3.69
C HIS A 120 6.68 3.08 -3.45
N THR A 121 7.05 4.04 -4.29
CA THR A 121 6.62 5.44 -4.10
C THR A 121 5.11 5.63 -4.19
N PRO A 122 4.40 5.20 -5.26
CA PRO A 122 2.94 5.29 -5.29
C PRO A 122 2.28 4.39 -4.25
N MET A 123 2.88 3.25 -3.91
CA MET A 123 2.40 2.40 -2.81
C MET A 123 2.37 3.20 -1.50
N VAL A 124 3.50 3.79 -1.10
CA VAL A 124 3.62 4.58 0.13
C VAL A 124 2.68 5.78 0.09
N LEU A 125 2.55 6.46 -1.06
CA LEU A 125 1.59 7.54 -1.22
C LEU A 125 0.15 7.07 -0.95
N GLY A 126 -0.22 5.89 -1.46
CA GLY A 126 -1.49 5.25 -1.18
C GLY A 126 -1.67 4.92 0.30
N LEU A 127 -0.64 4.42 0.99
CA LEU A 127 -0.70 4.12 2.42
C LEU A 127 -0.86 5.40 3.27
N VAL A 128 -0.09 6.45 2.97
CA VAL A 128 -0.21 7.76 3.64
C VAL A 128 -1.59 8.36 3.40
N ALA A 129 -2.08 8.34 2.16
CA ALA A 129 -3.41 8.83 1.82
C ALA A 129 -4.51 8.01 2.53
N THR A 130 -4.30 6.71 2.73
CA THR A 130 -5.22 5.85 3.50
C THR A 130 -5.28 6.32 4.95
N GLY A 131 -4.15 6.61 5.59
CA GLY A 131 -4.13 7.15 6.96
C GLY A 131 -4.87 8.48 7.08
N ALA A 132 -4.63 9.40 6.14
CA ALA A 132 -5.36 10.67 6.08
C ALA A 132 -6.87 10.49 5.80
N ALA A 133 -7.24 9.50 4.98
CA ALA A 133 -8.63 9.18 4.72
C ALA A 133 -9.33 8.63 5.96
N LEU A 134 -8.67 7.74 6.72
CA LEU A 134 -9.23 7.16 7.95
C LEU A 134 -9.55 8.23 9.00
N LEU A 135 -8.69 9.24 9.16
CA LEU A 135 -8.99 10.41 10.01
C LEU A 135 -10.32 11.07 9.62
N ASN A 136 -10.55 11.29 8.32
CA ASN A 136 -11.77 11.92 7.81
C ASN A 136 -12.99 11.00 7.91
N VAL A 137 -12.83 9.71 7.68
CA VAL A 137 -13.93 8.72 7.76
C VAL A 137 -14.42 8.58 9.19
N VAL A 138 -13.51 8.52 10.17
CA VAL A 138 -13.88 8.48 11.60
C VAL A 138 -14.50 9.80 12.05
N ALA A 139 -14.06 10.95 11.53
CA ALA A 139 -14.69 12.24 11.85
C ALA A 139 -16.16 12.35 11.38
N HIS A 140 -16.55 11.56 10.37
CA HIS A 140 -17.91 11.54 9.81
C HIS A 140 -18.64 10.20 10.06
N SER A 141 -18.22 9.45 11.08
CA SER A 141 -18.80 8.17 11.51
C SER A 141 -20.30 8.24 11.81
N ASN A 142 -20.77 9.36 12.34
CA ASN A 142 -22.14 9.57 12.79
C ASN A 142 -23.10 10.06 11.69
N HIS A 143 -22.59 10.25 10.47
CA HIS A 143 -23.44 10.63 9.32
C HIS A 143 -24.11 9.39 8.72
N ASP A 144 -25.36 9.52 8.30
CA ASP A 144 -26.11 8.47 7.59
C ASP A 144 -25.38 8.00 6.32
N GLN A 145 -24.59 8.88 5.71
CA GLN A 145 -23.81 8.62 4.52
C GLN A 145 -22.41 9.18 4.66
N LEU A 146 -21.41 8.39 4.24
CA LEU A 146 -20.03 8.85 4.21
C LEU A 146 -19.88 9.98 3.17
N PRO A 147 -19.24 11.12 3.52
CA PRO A 147 -18.97 12.18 2.56
C PRO A 147 -18.22 11.66 1.34
N ARG A 148 -18.56 12.20 0.17
CA ARG A 148 -18.08 11.70 -1.12
C ARG A 148 -16.56 11.77 -1.22
N GLU A 149 -15.97 12.81 -0.68
CA GLU A 149 -14.53 13.06 -0.67
C GLU A 149 -13.81 12.00 0.17
N ALA A 150 -14.35 11.65 1.35
CA ALA A 150 -13.80 10.61 2.21
C ALA A 150 -13.93 9.21 1.58
N GLN A 151 -15.07 8.92 0.95
CA GLN A 151 -15.30 7.68 0.19
C GLN A 151 -14.28 7.51 -0.94
N LEU A 152 -14.12 8.54 -1.78
CA LEU A 152 -13.19 8.52 -2.91
C LEU A 152 -11.75 8.42 -2.42
N LEU A 153 -11.36 9.21 -1.42
CA LEU A 153 -9.99 9.23 -0.92
C LEU A 153 -9.59 7.86 -0.36
N LEU A 154 -10.41 7.28 0.53
CA LEU A 154 -10.12 5.97 1.14
C LEU A 154 -10.08 4.85 0.09
N GLY A 155 -11.05 4.85 -0.83
CA GLY A 155 -11.11 3.83 -1.86
C GLY A 155 -9.92 3.89 -2.83
N PHE A 156 -9.64 5.07 -3.39
CA PHE A 156 -8.52 5.23 -4.33
C PHE A 156 -7.16 5.05 -3.67
N SER A 157 -6.99 5.41 -2.40
CA SER A 157 -5.73 5.23 -1.69
C SER A 157 -5.40 3.74 -1.46
N ILE A 158 -6.40 2.93 -1.09
CA ILE A 158 -6.26 1.48 -0.93
C ILE A 158 -6.06 0.82 -2.31
N ALA A 159 -6.82 1.23 -3.32
CA ALA A 159 -6.67 0.73 -4.69
C ALA A 159 -5.26 1.00 -5.24
N LEU A 160 -4.74 2.23 -5.07
CA LEU A 160 -3.39 2.60 -5.47
C LEU A 160 -2.34 1.74 -4.75
N SER A 161 -2.53 1.49 -3.46
CA SER A 161 -1.64 0.62 -2.66
C SER A 161 -1.61 -0.80 -3.22
N LEU A 162 -2.78 -1.41 -3.49
CA LEU A 162 -2.86 -2.78 -4.02
C LEU A 162 -2.28 -2.90 -5.43
N ILE A 163 -2.61 -1.97 -6.32
CA ILE A 163 -2.09 -1.98 -7.70
C ILE A 163 -0.56 -1.80 -7.68
N SER A 164 -0.04 -0.96 -6.79
CA SER A 164 1.39 -0.79 -6.62
C SER A 164 2.04 -2.06 -6.06
N ILE A 165 1.45 -2.72 -5.06
CA ILE A 165 1.92 -4.02 -4.55
C ILE A 165 1.94 -5.06 -5.68
N ALA A 166 0.88 -5.15 -6.47
CA ALA A 166 0.82 -6.05 -7.62
C ALA A 166 1.96 -5.78 -8.60
N PHE A 167 2.20 -4.51 -8.92
CA PHE A 167 3.30 -4.11 -9.78
C PHE A 167 4.67 -4.49 -9.20
N ILE A 168 4.92 -4.19 -7.92
CA ILE A 168 6.16 -4.54 -7.21
C ILE A 168 6.39 -6.05 -7.27
N GLU A 169 5.35 -6.85 -7.00
CA GLU A 169 5.41 -8.31 -7.00
C GLU A 169 5.91 -8.86 -8.35
N THR A 170 5.46 -8.29 -9.47
CA THR A 170 5.94 -8.69 -10.81
C THR A 170 7.42 -8.42 -11.04
N ARG A 171 8.09 -7.59 -10.23
CA ARG A 171 9.51 -7.25 -10.35
C ARG A 171 10.42 -8.09 -9.46
N LEU A 172 9.86 -8.89 -8.56
CA LEU A 172 10.61 -9.72 -7.62
C LEU A 172 11.31 -10.90 -8.32
N ALA A 173 12.46 -11.28 -7.80
CA ALA A 173 13.04 -12.59 -8.08
C ALA A 173 12.19 -13.65 -7.37
N ARG A 174 11.80 -14.70 -8.10
CA ARG A 174 11.01 -15.80 -7.54
C ARG A 174 11.92 -16.96 -7.22
N HIS A 175 11.63 -17.63 -6.10
CA HIS A 175 12.29 -18.88 -5.74
C HIS A 175 11.51 -20.07 -6.33
N GLU A 176 12.19 -21.18 -6.62
CA GLU A 176 11.58 -22.38 -7.24
C GLU A 176 10.39 -22.92 -6.44
N HIS A 177 10.44 -22.78 -5.11
CA HIS A 177 9.43 -23.31 -4.19
C HIS A 177 8.38 -22.28 -3.75
N GLU A 178 8.32 -21.10 -4.38
CA GLU A 178 7.38 -20.06 -3.97
C GLU A 178 5.91 -20.56 -4.05
N PRO A 179 5.10 -20.43 -2.98
CA PRO A 179 3.75 -21.00 -2.95
C PRO A 179 2.75 -20.26 -3.84
N THR A 180 2.95 -18.96 -4.00
CA THR A 180 2.06 -18.08 -4.76
C THR A 180 2.30 -18.23 -6.26
N HIS A 181 1.27 -18.07 -7.08
CA HIS A 181 1.36 -18.20 -8.54
C HIS A 181 1.78 -16.86 -9.18
N PRO A 182 2.69 -16.85 -10.19
CA PRO A 182 3.38 -15.62 -10.62
C PRO A 182 2.48 -14.56 -11.26
N TRP A 183 1.35 -15.00 -11.83
CA TRP A 183 0.43 -14.11 -12.56
C TRP A 183 -0.88 -13.90 -11.82
N LEU A 184 -1.47 -14.98 -11.29
CA LEU A 184 -2.70 -14.93 -10.50
C LEU A 184 -2.56 -14.03 -9.27
N SER A 185 -1.47 -14.12 -8.52
CA SER A 185 -1.29 -13.33 -7.29
C SER A 185 -1.27 -11.81 -7.54
N PRO A 186 -0.48 -11.29 -8.51
CA PRO A 186 -0.59 -9.89 -8.92
C PRO A 186 -1.95 -9.53 -9.53
N ALA A 187 -2.51 -10.40 -10.37
CA ALA A 187 -3.79 -10.14 -11.05
C ALA A 187 -4.94 -9.97 -10.04
N MET A 188 -4.99 -10.80 -8.99
CA MET A 188 -5.96 -10.68 -7.91
C MET A 188 -5.88 -9.32 -7.22
N LYS A 189 -4.67 -8.83 -6.92
CA LYS A 189 -4.48 -7.51 -6.30
C LYS A 189 -4.93 -6.37 -7.21
N VAL A 190 -4.67 -6.46 -8.51
CA VAL A 190 -5.19 -5.49 -9.50
C VAL A 190 -6.72 -5.53 -9.54
N LEU A 191 -7.33 -6.72 -9.68
CA LEU A 191 -8.78 -6.87 -9.74
C LEU A 191 -9.46 -6.37 -8.46
N THR A 192 -8.91 -6.70 -7.29
CA THR A 192 -9.38 -6.16 -6.00
C THR A 192 -9.23 -4.64 -5.95
N GLY A 193 -8.08 -4.09 -6.37
CA GLY A 193 -7.88 -2.65 -6.41
C GLY A 193 -8.89 -1.94 -7.33
N LEU A 194 -9.14 -2.49 -8.51
CA LEU A 194 -10.16 -1.98 -9.44
C LEU A 194 -11.58 -2.09 -8.88
N ALA A 195 -11.90 -3.19 -8.19
CA ALA A 195 -13.19 -3.37 -7.52
C ALA A 195 -13.38 -2.34 -6.40
N ILE A 196 -12.35 -2.11 -5.57
CA ILE A 196 -12.35 -1.08 -4.52
C ILE A 196 -12.57 0.32 -5.12
N ALA A 197 -11.85 0.66 -6.20
CA ALA A 197 -12.05 1.91 -6.91
C ALA A 197 -13.48 2.03 -7.48
N GLY A 198 -14.02 0.94 -8.03
CA GLY A 198 -15.41 0.88 -8.50
C GLY A 198 -16.43 1.16 -7.40
N VAL A 199 -16.27 0.53 -6.22
CA VAL A 199 -17.12 0.78 -5.04
C VAL A 199 -17.00 2.23 -4.56
N ALA A 200 -15.80 2.82 -4.63
CA ALA A 200 -15.57 4.21 -4.27
C ALA A 200 -16.23 5.21 -5.25
N ILE A 201 -16.23 4.89 -6.55
CA ILE A 201 -16.87 5.70 -7.60
C ILE A 201 -18.40 5.52 -7.57
N ALA A 202 -18.91 4.36 -7.19
CA ALA A 202 -20.36 4.15 -7.16
C ALA A 202 -21.03 5.07 -6.12
N PRO A 203 -22.10 5.81 -6.48
CA PRO A 203 -22.82 6.69 -5.56
C PRO A 203 -23.80 5.87 -4.71
N LEU A 204 -23.27 4.95 -3.91
CA LEU A 204 -24.06 3.96 -3.17
C LEU A 204 -24.75 4.52 -1.92
N GLY A 205 -24.38 5.73 -1.47
CA GLY A 205 -24.95 6.35 -0.26
C GLY A 205 -24.71 5.51 0.99
N LEU A 206 -23.56 4.85 1.09
CA LEU A 206 -23.27 3.92 2.19
C LEU A 206 -22.84 4.67 3.46
N PRO A 207 -23.26 4.20 4.65
CA PRO A 207 -22.65 4.63 5.90
C PRO A 207 -21.20 4.13 5.98
N ALA A 208 -20.38 4.81 6.80
CA ALA A 208 -18.94 4.54 6.93
C ALA A 208 -18.64 3.05 7.22
N ILE A 209 -19.37 2.45 8.17
CA ILE A 209 -19.20 1.03 8.56
C ILE A 209 -19.42 0.10 7.36
N ALA A 210 -20.52 0.27 6.63
CA ALA A 210 -20.84 -0.58 5.48
C ALA A 210 -19.79 -0.46 4.38
N PHE A 211 -19.34 0.77 4.08
CA PHE A 211 -18.28 1.00 3.12
C PHE A 211 -16.98 0.30 3.53
N MET A 212 -16.53 0.48 4.77
CA MET A 212 -15.29 -0.11 5.29
C MET A 212 -15.34 -1.64 5.35
N LEU A 213 -16.49 -2.24 5.70
CA LEU A 213 -16.68 -3.69 5.69
C LEU A 213 -16.56 -4.27 4.26
N ILE A 214 -17.10 -3.58 3.26
CA ILE A 214 -16.93 -3.98 1.84
C ILE A 214 -15.45 -3.95 1.47
N LEU A 215 -14.74 -2.87 1.81
CA LEU A 215 -13.30 -2.77 1.52
C LEU A 215 -12.50 -3.88 2.23
N LEU A 216 -12.82 -4.16 3.50
CA LEU A 216 -12.17 -5.20 4.28
C LEU A 216 -12.44 -6.60 3.69
N GLY A 217 -13.67 -6.88 3.26
CA GLY A 217 -14.02 -8.13 2.58
C GLY A 217 -13.25 -8.31 1.27
N LEU A 218 -13.12 -7.24 0.48
CA LEU A 218 -12.33 -7.23 -0.75
C LEU A 218 -10.83 -7.49 -0.49
N LEU A 219 -10.26 -6.88 0.55
CA LEU A 219 -8.88 -7.15 0.98
C LEU A 219 -8.71 -8.58 1.50
N GLY A 220 -9.72 -9.11 2.20
CA GLY A 220 -9.77 -10.47 2.73
C GLY A 220 -9.57 -11.54 1.66
N VAL A 221 -9.99 -11.29 0.41
CA VAL A 221 -9.73 -12.20 -0.73
C VAL A 221 -8.23 -12.44 -0.93
N ASN A 222 -7.41 -11.39 -0.84
CA ASN A 222 -5.96 -11.48 -1.01
C ASN A 222 -5.28 -12.11 0.20
N MET A 223 -5.75 -11.79 1.41
CA MET A 223 -5.24 -12.37 2.65
C MET A 223 -5.52 -13.88 2.71
N PHE A 224 -6.75 -14.29 2.37
CA PHE A 224 -7.13 -15.70 2.31
C PHE A 224 -6.31 -16.47 1.28
N TYR A 225 -6.12 -15.90 0.08
CA TYR A 225 -5.26 -16.49 -0.94
C TYR A 225 -3.82 -16.67 -0.44
N GLY A 226 -3.26 -15.64 0.22
CA GLY A 226 -1.95 -15.70 0.87
C GLY A 226 -1.88 -16.87 1.85
N ALA A 227 -2.72 -16.85 2.89
CA ALA A 227 -2.79 -17.87 3.92
C ALA A 227 -2.94 -19.27 3.32
N TRP A 228 -3.92 -19.47 2.44
CA TRP A 228 -4.16 -20.76 1.80
C TRP A 228 -2.96 -21.25 0.99
N SER A 229 -2.28 -20.36 0.25
CA SER A 229 -1.10 -20.72 -0.54
C SER A 229 0.07 -21.16 0.34
N TRP A 230 0.27 -20.53 1.50
CA TRP A 230 1.34 -20.86 2.45
C TRP A 230 1.05 -22.14 3.23
N PHE A 231 -0.20 -22.38 3.64
CA PHE A 231 -0.56 -23.58 4.43
C PHE A 231 -0.77 -24.85 3.61
N ARG A 232 -1.07 -24.75 2.29
CA ARG A 232 -1.37 -25.92 1.45
C ARG A 232 -0.13 -26.63 0.90
N LYS A 233 1.05 -25.98 0.86
CA LYS A 233 2.30 -26.66 0.50
C LYS A 233 2.91 -27.22 1.78
N PRO A 234 2.94 -28.55 2.00
CA PRO A 234 3.74 -29.12 3.07
C PRO A 234 5.18 -28.69 2.84
N GLU A 235 5.87 -28.31 3.91
CA GLU A 235 7.33 -28.22 3.88
C GLU A 235 7.84 -29.52 3.28
N ALA A 236 8.46 -29.46 2.11
CA ALA A 236 9.40 -30.51 1.73
C ALA A 236 10.53 -30.39 2.76
N HIS A 237 10.39 -31.12 3.87
CA HIS A 237 11.51 -31.47 4.74
C HIS A 237 12.48 -32.29 3.89
N ASP A 238 13.29 -31.62 3.08
CA ASP A 238 14.49 -32.21 2.53
C ASP A 238 15.61 -32.00 3.53
N VAL A 239 15.52 -32.75 4.63
CA VAL A 239 16.67 -33.06 5.48
C VAL A 239 17.42 -34.16 4.74
N GLY A 240 18.17 -33.79 3.71
CA GLY A 240 18.89 -34.73 2.88
C GLY A 240 20.02 -34.03 2.12
N HIS A 241 21.26 -34.40 2.43
CA HIS A 241 22.49 -34.06 1.71
C HIS A 241 23.23 -32.77 2.09
N TYR A 242 23.68 -32.70 3.35
CA TYR A 242 24.98 -32.10 3.70
C TYR A 242 25.87 -33.12 4.44
N VAL A 243 26.11 -34.28 3.81
CA VAL A 243 27.24 -35.16 4.15
C VAL A 243 27.80 -35.69 2.83
N GLY A 244 29.05 -35.35 2.54
CA GLY A 244 29.80 -35.72 1.35
C GLY A 244 30.94 -34.76 1.13
#